data_AF-A0A1T4T1N8-F1
#
_entry.id   AF-A0A1T4T1N8-F1
#
_cell.length_a   1.000
_cell.length_b   1.000
_cell.length_c   1.000
_cell.angle_alpha   90.00
_cell.angle_beta   90.00
_cell.angle_gamma   90.00
#
_symmetry.space_group_name_H-M   'P 1'
#
loop_
_entity.id
_entity.type
_entity.pdbx_description
1 polymer ?
#
loop_
_entity_poly.entity_id
_entity_poly.type
_entity_poly.pdbx_seq_one_letter_code
_entity_poly.pdbx_strand_id
1 'polypeptide(L)'
;MDQLKLKLQEYYQRYQQMEQKVKPGKEEPAKEEVLDLENDILTQFGLPTSRRFVQILHDFVHHSQVSDQLLDYVSKKLRSAARKYLLAPVMSDVELLEQARDQKRSPYDVLPELGYPAQEYALFLIGELYYRRNMAAADILEELKKMQHFHSWNDLALLSKMNNYSHHELYAKLKKHELRFIDDYIQHSRRQETARLVNKRPTPAEEGYKPDYKTITKVQVEDIIFDEHTTPSLFGKIKSGRGYTRITIGLEFSELNQILMSSDGLGVEISNHIKKRLANPAAEKPTVIDIRAEFGDVLKLDNCYLEVYKPQHREGNKWVEDKDNFYFVDKILTKKEYEKRTKEAEVQRKIQECLELIGGSYVYYQRLRRLGITDDEAKLRAGLQDELLFKLSFFLNKVKE
;
A
#
# COMPACT_ATOMS: atom_id res chain seq x y z
N MET A 1 17.18 20.92 -33.26
CA MET A 1 16.65 19.78 -32.47
C MET A 1 15.14 19.81 -32.59
N ASP A 2 14.52 18.66 -32.91
CA ASP A 2 13.06 18.56 -33.03
C ASP A 2 12.40 19.05 -31.73
N GLN A 3 11.42 19.95 -31.83
CA GLN A 3 10.64 20.45 -30.67
C GLN A 3 10.07 19.30 -29.83
N LEU A 4 9.74 18.17 -30.47
CA LEU A 4 9.32 16.93 -29.84
C LEU A 4 10.39 16.29 -28.96
N LYS A 5 11.65 16.22 -29.43
CA LYS A 5 12.76 15.66 -28.66
C LYS A 5 13.01 16.49 -27.40
N LEU A 6 12.88 17.81 -27.52
CA LEU A 6 12.96 18.72 -26.38
C LEU A 6 11.86 18.45 -25.34
N LYS A 7 10.60 18.26 -25.78
CA LYS A 7 9.47 17.95 -24.90
C LYS A 7 9.60 16.58 -24.22
N LEU A 8 10.05 15.56 -24.92
CA LEU A 8 10.31 14.23 -24.33
C LEU A 8 11.46 14.29 -23.31
N GLN A 9 12.50 15.08 -23.58
CA GLN A 9 13.59 15.29 -22.64
C GLN A 9 13.15 16.08 -21.40
N GLU A 10 12.31 17.10 -21.57
CA GLU A 10 11.70 17.86 -20.49
C GLU A 10 10.80 16.97 -19.62
N TYR A 11 9.96 16.15 -20.25
CA TYR A 11 9.11 15.17 -19.58
C TYR A 11 9.94 14.18 -18.74
N TYR A 12 11.02 13.62 -19.29
CA TYR A 12 11.93 12.74 -18.55
C TYR A 12 12.56 13.44 -17.34
N GLN A 13 13.04 14.68 -17.50
CA GLN A 13 13.66 15.44 -16.42
C GLN A 13 12.66 15.76 -15.30
N ARG A 14 11.43 16.18 -15.62
CA ARG A 14 10.41 16.49 -14.61
C ARG A 14 9.95 15.24 -13.86
N TYR A 15 9.82 14.10 -14.54
CA TYR A 15 9.44 12.85 -13.91
C TYR A 15 10.54 12.32 -12.96
N GLN A 16 11.82 12.39 -13.35
CA GLN A 16 12.96 12.06 -12.47
C GLN A 16 13.04 12.98 -11.25
N GLN A 17 12.72 14.27 -11.40
CA GLN A 17 12.65 15.21 -10.28
C GLN A 17 11.49 14.91 -9.33
N MET A 18 10.38 14.36 -9.82
CA MET A 18 9.28 13.87 -8.98
C MET A 18 9.68 12.65 -8.16
N GLU A 19 10.34 11.65 -8.77
CA GLU A 19 10.84 10.47 -8.03
C GLU A 19 11.90 10.83 -6.98
N GLN A 20 12.71 11.87 -7.21
CA GLN A 20 13.71 12.34 -6.24
C GLN A 20 13.14 13.27 -5.15
N LYS A 21 11.98 13.90 -5.37
CA LYS A 21 11.32 14.82 -4.43
C LYS A 21 10.16 14.15 -3.66
N VAL A 22 10.33 12.90 -3.25
CA VAL A 22 9.47 12.26 -2.24
C VAL A 22 9.80 12.85 -0.85
N LYS A 23 9.43 14.12 -0.63
CA LYS A 23 9.25 14.71 0.70
C LYS A 23 7.76 14.90 0.91
N PRO A 24 7.18 14.40 2.02
CA PRO A 24 5.75 14.42 2.24
C PRO A 24 5.28 15.87 2.41
N GLY A 25 4.33 16.31 1.57
CA GLY A 25 3.54 17.53 1.83
C GLY A 25 3.37 18.55 0.69
N LYS A 26 3.90 18.33 -0.53
CA LYS A 26 3.69 19.24 -1.69
C LYS A 26 3.47 18.50 -3.02
N GLU A 27 2.61 17.48 -3.02
CA GLU A 27 2.46 16.55 -4.16
C GLU A 27 1.53 17.03 -5.29
N GLU A 28 0.63 18.00 -5.05
CA GLU A 28 -0.39 18.37 -6.05
C GLU A 28 0.14 19.11 -7.29
N PRO A 29 0.92 20.20 -7.18
CA PRO A 29 1.27 21.01 -8.36
C PRO A 29 2.28 20.30 -9.30
N ALA A 30 3.19 19.49 -8.75
CA ALA A 30 4.19 18.80 -9.56
C ALA A 30 3.59 17.66 -10.40
N LYS A 31 2.50 17.04 -9.90
CA LYS A 31 1.80 15.96 -10.59
C LYS A 31 0.92 16.48 -11.72
N GLU A 32 0.29 17.63 -11.54
CA GLU A 32 -0.47 18.31 -12.60
C GLU A 32 0.41 18.70 -13.78
N GLU A 33 1.60 19.27 -13.53
CA GLU A 33 2.54 19.64 -14.60
C GLU A 33 3.01 18.45 -15.47
N VAL A 34 3.18 17.28 -14.86
CA VAL A 34 3.57 16.06 -15.59
C VAL A 34 2.40 15.54 -16.43
N LEU A 35 1.17 15.60 -15.93
CA LEU A 35 -0.04 15.23 -16.67
C LEU A 35 -0.31 16.16 -17.85
N ASP A 36 -0.06 17.46 -17.68
CA ASP A 36 -0.17 18.43 -18.77
C ASP A 36 0.86 18.15 -19.88
N LEU A 37 2.10 17.78 -19.51
CA LEU A 37 3.13 17.38 -20.47
C LEU A 37 2.78 16.07 -21.22
N GLU A 38 2.20 15.08 -20.53
CA GLU A 38 1.70 13.86 -21.17
C GLU A 38 0.62 14.18 -22.19
N ASN A 39 -0.33 15.05 -21.83
CA ASN A 39 -1.41 15.50 -22.70
C ASN A 39 -0.87 16.25 -23.93
N ASP A 40 0.09 17.14 -23.72
CA ASP A 40 0.77 17.91 -24.76
C ASP A 40 1.48 17.02 -25.78
N ILE A 41 2.24 16.02 -25.29
CA ILE A 41 3.00 15.11 -26.14
C ILE A 41 2.04 14.24 -26.96
N LEU A 42 1.01 13.67 -26.34
CA LEU A 42 0.07 12.79 -27.01
C LEU A 42 -0.81 13.53 -28.03
N THR A 43 -1.25 14.75 -27.69
CA THR A 43 -2.04 15.61 -28.59
C THR A 43 -1.27 15.96 -29.88
N GLN A 44 0.06 16.13 -29.81
CA GLN A 44 0.89 16.35 -31.02
C GLN A 44 0.86 15.20 -32.01
N PHE A 45 0.53 13.98 -31.57
CA PHE A 45 0.37 12.82 -32.42
C PHE A 45 -1.10 12.51 -32.76
N GLY A 46 -2.05 13.32 -32.30
CA GLY A 46 -3.48 13.03 -32.41
C GLY A 46 -3.91 11.83 -31.57
N LEU A 47 -3.18 11.53 -30.50
CA LEU A 47 -3.46 10.43 -29.58
C LEU A 47 -4.20 10.95 -28.34
N PRO A 48 -5.26 10.27 -27.87
CA PRO A 48 -5.90 10.62 -26.61
C PRO A 48 -5.01 10.23 -25.42
N THR A 49 -5.21 10.85 -24.26
CA THR A 49 -4.52 10.55 -22.98
C THR A 49 -4.99 9.25 -22.31
N SER A 50 -5.18 8.19 -23.11
CA SER A 50 -5.50 6.86 -22.60
C SER A 50 -4.28 6.21 -21.93
N ARG A 51 -4.52 5.32 -20.96
CA ARG A 51 -3.47 4.60 -20.24
C ARG A 51 -2.55 3.84 -21.20
N ARG A 52 -3.09 3.29 -22.28
CA ARG A 52 -2.31 2.59 -23.31
C ARG A 52 -1.22 3.47 -23.94
N PHE A 53 -1.52 4.74 -24.23
CA PHE A 53 -0.57 5.65 -24.86
C PHE A 53 0.35 6.31 -23.84
N VAL A 54 -0.17 6.62 -22.64
CA VAL A 54 0.63 7.10 -21.50
C VAL A 54 1.67 6.06 -21.07
N GLN A 55 1.33 4.77 -21.12
CA GLN A 55 2.29 3.69 -20.82
C GLN A 55 3.53 3.74 -21.73
N ILE A 56 3.40 4.19 -22.98
CA ILE A 56 4.55 4.35 -23.89
C ILE A 56 5.53 5.40 -23.34
N LEU A 57 5.00 6.46 -22.72
CA LEU A 57 5.78 7.51 -22.07
C LEU A 57 6.35 7.03 -20.72
N HIS A 58 5.60 6.25 -19.94
CA HIS A 58 6.08 5.70 -18.66
C HIS A 58 7.20 4.68 -18.88
N ASP A 59 7.04 3.79 -19.85
CA ASP A 59 8.09 2.85 -20.27
C ASP A 59 9.39 3.59 -20.64
N PHE A 60 9.28 4.77 -21.27
CA PHE A 60 10.42 5.60 -21.62
C PHE A 60 11.17 6.14 -20.41
N VAL A 61 10.46 6.58 -19.36
CA VAL A 61 11.08 7.18 -18.17
C VAL A 61 11.77 6.16 -17.27
N HIS A 62 11.33 4.90 -17.29
CA HIS A 62 11.98 3.83 -16.53
C HIS A 62 13.36 3.41 -17.08
N HIS A 63 13.81 3.98 -18.20
CA HIS A 63 15.17 3.77 -18.70
C HIS A 63 16.17 4.64 -17.92
N SER A 64 17.32 4.08 -17.54
CA SER A 64 18.30 4.75 -16.68
C SER A 64 19.00 5.96 -17.30
N GLN A 65 19.01 6.08 -18.63
CA GLN A 65 19.60 7.21 -19.36
C GLN A 65 18.79 7.56 -20.61
N VAL A 66 18.64 8.85 -20.88
CA VAL A 66 18.10 9.37 -22.15
C VAL A 66 19.22 9.41 -23.18
N SER A 67 19.04 8.67 -24.28
CA SER A 67 19.89 8.75 -25.47
C SER A 67 19.06 9.21 -26.68
N ASP A 68 19.71 9.83 -27.67
CA ASP A 68 19.03 10.25 -28.91
C ASP A 68 18.36 9.06 -29.64
N GLN A 69 18.96 7.87 -29.55
CA GLN A 69 18.40 6.63 -30.10
C GLN A 69 17.10 6.22 -29.40
N LEU A 70 17.03 6.40 -28.08
CA LEU A 70 15.83 6.13 -27.29
C LEU A 70 14.71 7.13 -27.62
N LEU A 71 15.05 8.42 -27.75
CA LEU A 71 14.09 9.45 -28.18
C LEU A 71 13.53 9.15 -29.58
N ASP A 72 14.37 8.72 -30.51
CA ASP A 72 13.93 8.31 -31.85
C ASP A 72 13.07 7.03 -31.83
N TYR A 73 13.39 6.08 -30.95
CA TYR A 73 12.59 4.87 -30.75
C TYR A 73 11.19 5.19 -30.23
N VAL A 74 11.08 6.01 -29.19
CA VAL A 74 9.80 6.42 -28.59
C VAL A 74 8.97 7.23 -29.58
N SER A 75 9.60 8.18 -30.30
CA SER A 75 8.96 8.93 -31.38
C SER A 75 8.40 8.01 -32.47
N LYS A 76 9.16 6.99 -32.92
CA LYS A 76 8.66 5.98 -33.87
C LYS A 76 7.51 5.15 -33.31
N LYS A 77 7.56 4.76 -32.03
CA LYS A 77 6.51 3.98 -31.36
C LYS A 77 5.21 4.79 -31.24
N LEU A 78 5.30 6.07 -30.86
CA LEU A 78 4.16 7.00 -30.83
C LEU A 78 3.58 7.26 -32.23
N ARG A 79 4.42 7.48 -33.25
CA ARG A 79 3.96 7.61 -34.65
C ARG A 79 3.26 6.35 -35.17
N SER A 80 3.78 5.17 -34.84
CA SER A 80 3.16 3.89 -35.22
C SER A 80 1.81 3.70 -34.51
N ALA A 81 1.74 4.04 -33.22
CA ALA A 81 0.50 4.02 -32.44
C ALA A 81 -0.54 5.01 -33.01
N ALA A 82 -0.11 6.24 -33.33
CA ALA A 82 -0.93 7.26 -33.97
C ALA A 82 -1.45 6.81 -35.32
N ARG A 83 -0.58 6.25 -36.17
CA ARG A 83 -0.98 5.73 -37.48
C ARG A 83 -2.04 4.64 -37.35
N LYS A 84 -1.90 3.72 -36.39
CA LYS A 84 -2.91 2.68 -36.15
C LYS A 84 -4.23 3.25 -35.64
N TYR A 85 -4.16 4.26 -34.76
CA TYR A 85 -5.33 4.91 -34.17
C TYR A 85 -6.10 5.76 -35.20
N LEU A 86 -5.39 6.58 -35.97
CA LEU A 86 -5.98 7.47 -36.99
C LEU A 86 -6.50 6.72 -38.22
N LEU A 87 -5.99 5.51 -38.50
CA LEU A 87 -6.50 4.64 -39.55
C LEU A 87 -7.62 3.70 -39.07
N ALA A 88 -7.98 3.74 -37.78
CA ALA A 88 -9.09 2.96 -37.26
C ALA A 88 -10.43 3.47 -37.84
N PRO A 89 -11.44 2.59 -38.01
CA PRO A 89 -12.74 3.02 -38.47
C PRO A 89 -13.33 4.06 -37.51
N VAL A 90 -13.93 5.12 -38.08
CA VAL A 90 -14.65 6.13 -37.30
C VAL A 90 -15.91 5.48 -36.75
N MET A 91 -15.96 5.34 -35.42
CA MET A 91 -17.12 4.83 -34.69
C MET A 91 -17.85 6.01 -34.05
N SER A 92 -19.17 5.90 -33.90
CA SER A 92 -19.92 6.84 -33.07
C SER A 92 -19.60 6.64 -31.58
N ASP A 93 -19.78 7.68 -30.76
CA ASP A 93 -19.56 7.60 -29.31
C ASP A 93 -20.35 6.45 -28.64
N VAL A 94 -21.54 6.15 -29.17
CA VAL A 94 -22.42 5.06 -28.70
C VAL A 94 -21.80 3.70 -29.03
N GLU A 95 -21.40 3.49 -30.28
CA GLU A 95 -20.77 2.24 -30.72
C GLU A 95 -19.43 2.02 -30.00
N LEU A 96 -18.69 3.09 -29.72
CA LEU A 96 -17.43 3.03 -28.98
C LEU A 96 -17.67 2.57 -27.53
N LEU A 97 -18.69 3.10 -26.86
CA LEU A 97 -19.09 2.64 -25.51
C LEU A 97 -19.55 1.19 -25.51
N GLU A 98 -20.38 0.79 -26.48
CA GLU A 98 -20.89 -0.58 -26.58
C GLU A 98 -19.74 -1.57 -26.80
N GLN A 99 -18.85 -1.27 -27.74
CA GLN A 99 -17.66 -2.08 -27.99
C GLN A 99 -16.74 -2.12 -26.75
N ALA A 100 -16.58 -1.00 -26.05
CA ALA A 100 -15.76 -0.92 -24.85
C ALA A 100 -16.32 -1.79 -23.71
N ARG A 101 -17.65 -1.85 -23.56
CA ARG A 101 -18.31 -2.73 -22.59
C ARG A 101 -18.08 -4.21 -22.94
N ASP A 102 -18.29 -4.57 -24.20
CA ASP A 102 -18.15 -5.96 -24.67
C ASP A 102 -16.70 -6.47 -24.52
N GLN A 103 -15.73 -5.58 -24.76
CA GLN A 103 -14.30 -5.85 -24.58
C GLN A 103 -13.80 -5.63 -23.14
N LYS A 104 -14.68 -5.22 -22.20
CA LYS A 104 -14.35 -4.88 -20.81
C LYS A 104 -13.18 -3.91 -20.68
N ARG A 105 -13.13 -2.92 -21.59
CA ARG A 105 -12.06 -1.90 -21.60
C ARG A 105 -12.16 -1.02 -20.36
N SER A 106 -11.01 -0.62 -19.82
CA SER A 106 -10.95 0.26 -18.65
C SER A 106 -11.61 1.61 -18.94
N PRO A 107 -12.44 2.17 -18.03
CA PRO A 107 -13.00 3.52 -18.18
C PRO A 107 -11.93 4.61 -18.39
N TYR A 108 -10.73 4.42 -17.84
CA TYR A 108 -9.59 5.31 -18.03
C TYR A 108 -9.06 5.35 -19.47
N ASP A 109 -9.32 4.31 -20.27
CA ASP A 109 -8.94 4.29 -21.69
C ASP A 109 -10.05 4.83 -22.59
N VAL A 110 -11.30 4.64 -22.17
CA VAL A 110 -12.49 4.96 -22.96
C VAL A 110 -12.83 6.46 -22.87
N LEU A 111 -12.69 7.07 -21.70
CA LEU A 111 -13.00 8.50 -21.50
C LEU A 111 -12.16 9.41 -22.40
N PRO A 112 -10.82 9.25 -22.49
CA PRO A 112 -10.02 10.08 -23.38
C PRO A 112 -10.33 9.87 -24.87
N GLU A 113 -10.72 8.66 -25.28
CA GLU A 113 -11.15 8.38 -26.67
C GLU A 113 -12.47 9.09 -27.02
N LEU A 114 -13.36 9.24 -26.04
CA LEU A 114 -14.61 10.01 -26.16
C LEU A 114 -14.41 11.52 -25.99
N GLY A 115 -13.18 11.98 -25.71
CA GLY A 115 -12.86 13.39 -25.49
C GLY A 115 -13.26 13.94 -24.11
N TYR A 116 -13.52 13.07 -23.13
CA TYR A 116 -13.82 13.46 -21.75
C TYR A 116 -12.62 13.25 -20.83
N PRO A 117 -12.44 14.11 -19.81
CA PRO A 117 -11.39 13.92 -18.82
C PRO A 117 -11.68 12.70 -17.94
N ALA A 118 -10.63 11.99 -17.52
CA ALA A 118 -10.71 10.85 -16.61
C ALA A 118 -10.94 11.28 -15.13
N GLN A 119 -11.95 12.09 -14.89
CA GLN A 119 -12.32 12.57 -13.55
C GLN A 119 -13.24 11.57 -12.84
N GLU A 120 -13.26 11.64 -11.51
CA GLU A 120 -13.94 10.66 -10.64
C GLU A 120 -15.42 10.46 -10.99
N TYR A 121 -16.14 11.54 -11.35
CA TYR A 121 -17.53 11.44 -11.78
C TYR A 121 -17.68 10.73 -13.13
N ALA A 122 -16.86 11.06 -14.13
CA ALA A 122 -16.90 10.42 -15.44
C ALA A 122 -16.56 8.92 -15.34
N LEU A 123 -15.59 8.58 -14.48
CA LEU A 123 -15.23 7.20 -14.14
C LEU A 123 -16.38 6.46 -13.45
N PHE A 124 -17.13 7.14 -12.58
CA PHE A 124 -18.33 6.58 -11.96
C PHE A 124 -19.44 6.32 -12.99
N LEU A 125 -19.71 7.26 -13.90
CA LEU A 125 -20.72 7.10 -14.94
C LEU A 125 -20.42 5.88 -15.84
N ILE A 126 -19.19 5.72 -16.32
CA ILE A 126 -18.83 4.57 -17.18
C ILE A 126 -18.63 3.29 -16.36
N GLY A 127 -17.84 3.35 -15.29
CA GLY A 127 -17.43 2.15 -14.54
C GLY A 127 -18.54 1.55 -13.67
N GLU A 128 -19.37 2.39 -13.04
CA GLU A 128 -20.43 1.94 -12.15
C GLU A 128 -21.77 1.89 -12.86
N LEU A 129 -22.22 3.01 -13.45
CA LEU A 129 -23.57 3.07 -14.03
C LEU A 129 -23.68 2.31 -15.36
N TYR A 130 -22.74 2.52 -16.28
CA TYR A 130 -22.79 1.86 -17.58
C TYR A 130 -22.38 0.38 -17.50
N TYR A 131 -21.22 0.06 -16.93
CA TYR A 131 -20.72 -1.32 -16.91
C TYR A 131 -21.39 -2.25 -15.89
N ARG A 132 -21.71 -1.77 -14.68
CA ARG A 132 -22.31 -2.63 -13.63
C ARG A 132 -23.83 -2.55 -13.60
N ARG A 133 -24.38 -1.34 -13.72
CA ARG A 133 -25.84 -1.13 -13.68
C ARG A 133 -26.50 -1.21 -15.05
N ASN A 134 -25.73 -1.44 -16.12
CA ASN A 134 -26.23 -1.70 -17.48
C ASN A 134 -27.15 -0.59 -18.03
N MET A 135 -26.84 0.67 -17.69
CA MET A 135 -27.56 1.81 -18.25
C MET A 135 -27.34 1.97 -19.76
N ALA A 136 -28.25 2.69 -20.43
CA ALA A 136 -28.11 3.00 -21.85
C ALA A 136 -26.93 3.96 -22.11
N ALA A 137 -26.15 3.70 -23.17
CA ALA A 137 -25.02 4.54 -23.54
C ALA A 137 -25.44 6.00 -23.83
N ALA A 138 -26.64 6.20 -24.40
CA ALA A 138 -27.18 7.51 -24.69
C ALA A 138 -27.37 8.37 -23.42
N ASP A 139 -27.90 7.79 -22.33
CA ASP A 139 -28.11 8.51 -21.07
C ASP A 139 -26.78 8.93 -20.43
N ILE A 140 -25.77 8.07 -20.52
CA ILE A 140 -24.43 8.33 -19.99
C ILE A 140 -23.73 9.44 -20.78
N LEU A 141 -23.84 9.40 -22.12
CA LEU A 141 -23.28 10.44 -22.98
C LEU A 141 -23.98 11.78 -22.81
N GLU A 142 -25.31 11.80 -22.60
CA GLU A 142 -26.06 13.02 -22.31
C GLU A 142 -25.53 13.69 -21.02
N GLU A 143 -25.32 12.90 -19.97
CA GLU A 143 -24.80 13.37 -18.68
C GLU A 143 -23.35 13.89 -18.80
N LEU A 144 -22.50 13.18 -19.55
CA LEU A 144 -21.11 13.59 -19.82
C LEU A 144 -21.05 14.92 -20.59
N LYS A 145 -21.92 15.08 -21.61
CA LYS A 145 -22.04 16.32 -22.39
C LYS A 145 -22.47 17.50 -21.52
N LYS A 146 -23.44 17.30 -20.62
CA LYS A 146 -23.88 18.34 -19.66
C LYS A 146 -22.74 18.75 -18.74
N MET A 147 -22.01 17.80 -18.16
CA MET A 147 -20.87 18.10 -17.28
C MET A 147 -19.76 18.87 -17.98
N GLN A 148 -19.46 18.51 -19.23
CA GLN A 148 -18.46 19.21 -20.03
C GLN A 148 -18.92 20.63 -20.40
N HIS A 149 -20.19 20.81 -20.75
CA HIS A 149 -20.75 22.11 -21.12
C HIS A 149 -20.73 23.11 -19.96
N PHE A 150 -21.06 22.66 -18.74
CA PHE A 150 -21.11 23.52 -17.55
C PHE A 150 -19.79 23.59 -16.77
N HIS A 151 -18.73 22.92 -17.22
CA HIS A 151 -17.42 22.83 -16.56
C HIS A 151 -17.47 22.55 -15.04
N SER A 152 -18.49 21.81 -14.58
CA SER A 152 -18.83 21.70 -13.16
C SER A 152 -18.12 20.53 -12.44
N TRP A 153 -17.02 20.04 -13.01
CA TRP A 153 -16.29 18.88 -12.50
C TRP A 153 -15.66 19.12 -11.13
N ASN A 154 -15.00 20.28 -10.97
CA ASN A 154 -14.37 20.67 -9.70
C ASN A 154 -15.43 20.96 -8.64
N ASP A 155 -16.54 21.60 -9.03
CA ASP A 155 -17.67 21.88 -8.15
C ASP A 155 -18.23 20.58 -7.54
N LEU A 156 -18.34 19.52 -8.36
CA LEU A 156 -18.82 18.21 -7.92
C LEU A 156 -17.80 17.46 -7.04
N ALA A 157 -16.50 17.56 -7.35
CA ALA A 157 -15.44 16.97 -6.54
C ALA A 157 -15.30 17.64 -5.16
N LEU A 158 -15.56 18.95 -5.08
CA LEU A 158 -15.65 19.66 -3.80
C LEU A 158 -16.90 19.25 -3.03
N LEU A 159 -18.04 19.13 -3.73
CA LEU A 159 -19.31 18.75 -3.11
C LEU A 159 -19.29 17.34 -2.49
N SER A 160 -18.61 16.38 -3.13
CA SER A 160 -18.51 15.01 -2.60
C SER A 160 -17.79 14.92 -1.25
N LYS A 161 -16.89 15.88 -0.97
CA LYS A 161 -16.13 15.97 0.29
C LYS A 161 -16.87 16.69 1.42
N MET A 162 -18.05 17.26 1.16
CA MET A 162 -18.83 18.03 2.15
C MET A 162 -19.88 17.15 2.86
N ASN A 163 -20.03 17.32 4.17
CA ASN A 163 -20.96 16.51 4.99
C ASN A 163 -22.45 16.86 4.76
N ASN A 164 -22.78 18.14 4.49
CA ASN A 164 -24.15 18.65 4.27
C ASN A 164 -24.37 19.18 2.84
N TYR A 165 -24.05 18.35 1.84
CA TYR A 165 -24.07 18.76 0.44
C TYR A 165 -25.45 19.23 -0.07
N SER A 166 -26.55 18.69 0.45
CA SER A 166 -27.92 18.96 -0.04
C SER A 166 -28.41 20.40 0.18
N HIS A 167 -27.83 21.13 1.13
CA HIS A 167 -28.19 22.53 1.44
C HIS A 167 -27.16 23.53 0.90
N HIS A 168 -26.12 23.04 0.23
CA HIS A 168 -25.03 23.88 -0.27
C HIS A 168 -25.40 24.54 -1.60
N GLU A 169 -24.96 25.79 -1.81
CA GLU A 169 -25.25 26.53 -3.05
C GLU A 169 -24.76 25.81 -4.31
N LEU A 170 -23.65 25.07 -4.20
CA LEU A 170 -23.13 24.22 -5.28
C LEU A 170 -24.09 23.09 -5.67
N TYR A 171 -24.83 22.50 -4.71
CA TYR A 171 -25.83 21.48 -5.03
C TYR A 171 -27.03 22.08 -5.76
N ALA A 172 -27.49 23.26 -5.34
CA ALA A 172 -28.54 23.98 -6.05
C ALA A 172 -28.10 24.37 -7.48
N LYS A 173 -26.83 24.77 -7.65
CA LYS A 173 -26.23 25.05 -8.97
C LYS A 173 -26.17 23.80 -9.85
N LEU A 174 -25.69 22.68 -9.31
CA LEU A 174 -25.58 21.42 -10.05
C LEU A 174 -26.95 20.80 -10.39
N LYS A 175 -27.96 20.94 -9.52
CA LYS A 175 -29.35 20.53 -9.80
C LYS A 175 -30.01 21.40 -10.87
N LYS A 176 -29.68 22.70 -10.96
CA LYS A 176 -30.11 23.56 -12.08
C LYS A 176 -29.56 23.10 -13.43
N HIS A 177 -28.45 22.36 -13.45
CA HIS A 177 -27.89 21.75 -14.66
C HIS A 177 -28.55 20.41 -15.03
N GLU A 178 -29.61 20.00 -14.32
CA GLU A 178 -30.38 18.77 -14.56
C GLU A 178 -29.55 17.47 -14.53
N LEU A 179 -28.45 17.47 -13.78
CA LEU A 179 -27.62 16.28 -13.60
C LEU A 179 -28.36 15.25 -12.74
N ARG A 180 -28.60 14.07 -13.31
CA ARG A 180 -29.47 13.05 -12.72
C ARG A 180 -28.75 12.24 -11.62
N PHE A 181 -27.43 12.06 -11.73
CA PHE A 181 -26.69 11.08 -10.92
C PHE A 181 -25.79 11.68 -9.83
N ILE A 182 -25.98 12.95 -9.47
CA ILE A 182 -25.20 13.62 -8.41
C ILE A 182 -25.32 12.87 -7.09
N ASP A 183 -26.55 12.57 -6.67
CA ASP A 183 -26.81 11.96 -5.35
C ASP A 183 -26.19 10.55 -5.27
N ASP A 184 -26.33 9.78 -6.34
CA ASP A 184 -25.74 8.44 -6.48
C ASP A 184 -24.21 8.48 -6.45
N TYR A 185 -23.59 9.46 -7.11
CA TYR A 185 -22.15 9.66 -7.09
C TYR A 185 -21.64 10.02 -5.69
N ILE A 186 -22.29 10.95 -4.98
CA ILE A 186 -21.87 11.35 -3.64
C ILE A 186 -21.95 10.16 -2.67
N GLN A 187 -23.01 9.36 -2.76
CA GLN A 187 -23.11 8.12 -1.97
C GLN A 187 -22.02 7.11 -2.32
N HIS A 188 -21.73 6.93 -3.61
CA HIS A 188 -20.67 6.03 -4.07
C HIS A 188 -19.27 6.50 -3.64
N SER A 189 -18.97 7.79 -3.79
CA SER A 189 -17.71 8.42 -3.37
C SER A 189 -17.49 8.24 -1.87
N ARG A 190 -18.50 8.54 -1.03
CA ARG A 190 -18.43 8.30 0.42
C ARG A 190 -18.25 6.84 0.80
N ARG A 191 -18.90 5.90 0.09
CA ARG A 191 -18.68 4.46 0.30
C ARG A 191 -17.24 4.06 -0.05
N GLN A 192 -16.69 4.60 -1.13
CA GLN A 192 -15.29 4.34 -1.50
C GLN A 192 -14.30 5.00 -0.54
N GLU A 193 -14.55 6.22 -0.08
CA GLU A 193 -13.72 6.89 0.93
C GLU A 193 -13.78 6.15 2.26
N THR A 194 -14.95 5.69 2.70
CA THR A 194 -15.08 4.83 3.88
C THR A 194 -14.29 3.53 3.67
N ALA A 195 -14.36 2.90 2.50
CA ALA A 195 -13.55 1.72 2.20
C ALA A 195 -12.03 2.00 2.06
N ARG A 196 -11.62 3.23 1.72
CA ARG A 196 -10.21 3.64 1.64
C ARG A 196 -9.62 4.06 2.99
N LEU A 197 -10.39 4.79 3.79
CA LEU A 197 -10.01 5.23 5.14
C LEU A 197 -9.96 4.08 6.14
N VAL A 198 -10.77 3.04 5.93
CA VAL A 198 -10.71 1.78 6.70
C VAL A 198 -9.41 0.99 6.45
N ASN A 199 -8.60 1.33 5.43
CA ASN A 199 -7.47 0.51 4.96
C ASN A 199 -6.12 1.24 4.87
N LYS A 200 -5.91 2.38 5.53
CA LYS A 200 -4.57 2.97 5.60
C LYS A 200 -4.25 3.52 6.97
N ARG A 201 -3.72 2.64 7.80
CA ARG A 201 -2.93 3.04 8.95
C ARG A 201 -1.52 3.47 8.48
N PRO A 202 -0.97 4.60 8.97
CA PRO A 202 0.38 5.00 8.60
C PRO A 202 1.40 3.94 9.03
N THR A 203 2.24 3.52 8.08
CA THR A 203 3.27 2.51 8.32
C THR A 203 4.50 3.15 8.98
N PRO A 204 5.33 2.39 9.71
CA PRO A 204 6.55 2.92 10.33
C PRO A 204 7.52 3.54 9.32
N ALA A 205 7.46 3.08 8.06
CA ALA A 205 8.21 3.63 6.94
C ALA A 205 7.71 5.03 6.53
N GLU A 206 6.41 5.29 6.60
CA GLU A 206 5.80 6.61 6.36
C GLU A 206 6.11 7.59 7.50
N GLU A 207 6.22 7.08 8.75
CA GLU A 207 6.59 7.89 9.92
C GLU A 207 8.11 8.06 10.10
N GLY A 208 8.92 7.28 9.38
CA GLY A 208 10.38 7.44 9.31
C GLY A 208 11.16 6.81 10.47
N TYR A 209 10.63 5.76 11.12
CA TYR A 209 11.34 5.00 12.16
C TYR A 209 11.46 3.51 11.83
N LYS A 210 12.42 2.83 12.50
CA LYS A 210 12.59 1.38 12.40
C LYS A 210 11.89 0.71 13.59
N PRO A 211 10.77 0.01 13.39
CA PRO A 211 10.04 -0.65 14.46
C PRO A 211 10.79 -1.89 14.98
N ASP A 212 10.60 -2.21 16.26
CA ASP A 212 11.02 -3.49 16.85
C ASP A 212 9.95 -4.55 16.58
N TYR A 213 10.19 -5.39 15.58
CA TYR A 213 9.27 -6.45 15.19
C TYR A 213 9.34 -7.64 16.15
N LYS A 214 8.17 -8.13 16.56
CA LYS A 214 8.00 -9.31 17.39
C LYS A 214 7.03 -10.27 16.71
N THR A 215 7.30 -11.56 16.80
CA THR A 215 6.39 -12.57 16.27
C THR A 215 5.52 -13.14 17.37
N ILE A 216 4.20 -13.05 17.20
CA ILE A 216 3.20 -13.64 18.08
C ILE A 216 2.60 -14.86 17.37
N THR A 217 2.68 -16.02 18.01
CA THR A 217 2.21 -17.30 17.44
C THR A 217 0.94 -17.84 18.07
N LYS A 218 0.66 -17.42 19.32
CA LYS A 218 -0.46 -17.92 20.12
C LYS A 218 -1.14 -16.79 20.88
N VAL A 219 -2.41 -16.55 20.59
CA VAL A 219 -3.22 -15.51 21.24
C VAL A 219 -4.54 -16.09 21.73
N GLN A 220 -4.92 -15.77 22.96
CA GLN A 220 -6.28 -15.97 23.45
C GLN A 220 -7.01 -14.64 23.38
N VAL A 221 -7.96 -14.51 22.46
CA VAL A 221 -8.74 -13.27 22.29
C VAL A 221 -9.96 -13.34 23.19
N GLU A 222 -10.11 -12.32 24.04
CA GLU A 222 -11.24 -12.17 24.96
C GLU A 222 -12.29 -11.25 24.33
N ASP A 223 -11.88 -10.09 23.80
CA ASP A 223 -12.78 -9.08 23.23
C ASP A 223 -12.30 -8.59 21.86
N ILE A 224 -13.25 -8.22 21.00
CA ILE A 224 -13.00 -7.51 19.74
C ILE A 224 -13.71 -6.16 19.82
N ILE A 225 -12.95 -5.07 19.74
CA ILE A 225 -13.47 -3.71 19.82
C ILE A 225 -13.35 -3.04 18.45
N PHE A 226 -14.43 -2.45 17.99
CA PHE A 226 -14.46 -1.57 16.83
C PHE A 226 -14.60 -0.14 17.31
N ASP A 227 -13.61 0.70 16.97
CA ASP A 227 -13.64 2.12 17.28
C ASP A 227 -14.68 2.88 16.41
N GLU A 228 -14.76 4.20 16.59
CA GLU A 228 -15.67 5.07 15.81
C GLU A 228 -15.40 5.01 14.29
N HIS A 229 -14.15 4.72 13.92
CA HIS A 229 -13.62 4.58 12.57
C HIS A 229 -13.65 3.12 12.05
N THR A 230 -14.26 2.20 12.81
CA THR A 230 -14.35 0.76 12.52
C THR A 230 -13.02 0.00 12.42
N THR A 231 -11.93 0.55 12.98
CA THR A 231 -10.67 -0.18 13.10
C THR A 231 -10.79 -1.24 14.19
N PRO A 232 -10.56 -2.53 13.88
CA PRO A 232 -10.65 -3.58 14.86
C PRO A 232 -9.43 -3.63 15.77
N SER A 233 -9.68 -3.77 17.06
CA SER A 233 -8.67 -4.07 18.08
C SER A 233 -9.03 -5.37 18.79
N LEU A 234 -8.10 -6.32 18.78
CA LEU A 234 -8.19 -7.56 19.53
C LEU A 234 -7.61 -7.35 20.93
N PHE A 235 -8.42 -7.59 21.95
CA PHE A 235 -7.98 -7.63 23.33
C PHE A 235 -7.84 -9.08 23.76
N GLY A 236 -6.67 -9.41 24.31
CA GLY A 236 -6.39 -10.79 24.61
C GLY A 236 -5.18 -11.00 25.51
N LYS A 237 -4.77 -12.27 25.59
CA LYS A 237 -3.64 -12.72 26.38
C LYS A 237 -2.70 -13.56 25.53
N ILE A 238 -1.41 -13.25 25.61
CA ILE A 238 -0.34 -14.11 25.08
C ILE A 238 0.31 -14.86 26.22
N LYS A 239 0.72 -16.09 25.94
CA LYS A 239 1.49 -16.89 26.89
C LYS A 239 2.97 -16.51 26.78
N SER A 240 3.51 -15.87 27.82
CA SER A 240 4.93 -15.53 27.91
C SER A 240 5.54 -16.29 29.10
N GLY A 241 6.33 -17.33 28.81
CA GLY A 241 6.92 -18.19 29.83
C GLY A 241 5.89 -18.93 30.69
N ARG A 242 5.85 -18.61 32.00
CA ARG A 242 4.93 -19.22 32.98
C ARG A 242 3.63 -18.42 33.18
N GLY A 243 3.50 -17.24 32.60
CA GLY A 243 2.36 -16.34 32.81
C GLY A 243 1.61 -15.99 31.53
N TYR A 244 0.45 -15.36 31.70
CA TYR A 244 -0.32 -14.74 30.62
C TYR A 244 -0.16 -13.22 30.71
N THR A 245 0.26 -12.59 29.62
CA THR A 245 0.38 -11.13 29.52
C THR A 245 -0.79 -10.62 28.71
N ARG A 246 -1.52 -9.64 29.25
CA ARG A 246 -2.56 -8.93 28.49
C ARG A 246 -1.93 -8.09 27.39
N ILE A 247 -2.50 -8.18 26.20
CA ILE A 247 -2.09 -7.43 25.03
C ILE A 247 -3.31 -6.89 24.30
N THR A 248 -3.09 -5.78 23.62
CA THR A 248 -4.02 -5.25 22.63
C THR A 248 -3.33 -5.29 21.28
N ILE A 249 -3.98 -5.85 20.27
CA ILE A 249 -3.49 -5.87 18.90
C ILE A 249 -4.43 -4.99 18.09
N GLY A 250 -3.94 -3.88 17.56
CA GLY A 250 -4.59 -3.11 16.52
C GLY A 250 -4.28 -3.72 15.15
N LEU A 251 -5.31 -3.89 14.33
CA LEU A 251 -5.20 -4.51 13.02
C LEU A 251 -6.23 -3.91 12.06
N GLU A 252 -6.04 -4.16 10.77
CA GLU A 252 -7.00 -3.79 9.74
C GLU A 252 -8.16 -4.79 9.67
N PHE A 253 -9.29 -4.37 9.09
CA PHE A 253 -10.45 -5.25 8.91
C PHE A 253 -10.14 -6.45 7.99
N SER A 254 -9.28 -6.25 7.00
CA SER A 254 -8.77 -7.29 6.11
C SER A 254 -8.00 -8.36 6.89
N GLU A 255 -7.09 -7.94 7.76
CA GLU A 255 -6.29 -8.77 8.65
C GLU A 255 -7.16 -9.52 9.66
N LEU A 256 -8.17 -8.85 10.24
CA LEU A 256 -9.10 -9.49 11.17
C LEU A 256 -9.82 -10.65 10.50
N ASN A 257 -10.33 -10.43 9.29
CA ASN A 257 -11.01 -11.49 8.55
C ASN A 257 -10.06 -12.63 8.21
N GLN A 258 -8.80 -12.35 7.84
CA GLN A 258 -7.82 -13.40 7.58
C GLN A 258 -7.54 -14.24 8.83
N ILE A 259 -7.37 -13.59 9.99
CA ILE A 259 -7.16 -14.27 11.28
C ILE A 259 -8.38 -15.12 11.64
N LEU A 260 -9.58 -14.57 11.54
CA LEU A 260 -10.82 -15.28 11.87
C LEU A 260 -11.09 -16.44 10.92
N MET A 261 -10.79 -16.31 9.63
CA MET A 261 -10.93 -17.40 8.67
C MET A 261 -9.88 -18.51 8.86
N SER A 262 -8.74 -18.18 9.46
CA SER A 262 -7.71 -19.16 9.84
C SER A 262 -8.02 -19.88 11.15
N SER A 263 -8.92 -19.30 11.97
CA SER A 263 -9.49 -19.97 13.13
C SER A 263 -10.65 -20.84 12.66
N ASP A 264 -10.78 -22.05 13.19
CA ASP A 264 -11.80 -23.03 12.78
C ASP A 264 -13.24 -22.52 13.05
N GLY A 265 -14.23 -23.40 13.20
CA GLY A 265 -15.67 -23.04 13.24
C GLY A 265 -16.06 -21.76 14.02
N LEU A 266 -15.48 -21.53 15.21
CA LEU A 266 -15.72 -20.31 16.01
C LEU A 266 -15.33 -19.00 15.29
N GLY A 267 -14.25 -18.98 14.52
CA GLY A 267 -13.81 -17.79 13.78
C GLY A 267 -14.80 -17.39 12.69
N VAL A 268 -15.40 -18.37 12.01
CA VAL A 268 -16.44 -18.15 11.00
C VAL A 268 -17.73 -17.60 11.63
N GLU A 269 -18.13 -18.13 12.79
CA GLU A 269 -19.28 -17.65 13.54
C GLU A 269 -19.11 -16.20 13.99
N ILE A 270 -17.93 -15.86 14.54
CA ILE A 270 -17.58 -14.50 14.94
C ILE A 270 -17.58 -13.56 13.72
N SER A 271 -16.98 -13.97 12.59
CA SER A 271 -16.97 -13.15 11.36
C SER A 271 -18.38 -12.85 10.85
N ASN A 272 -19.29 -13.83 10.90
CA ASN A 272 -20.68 -13.63 10.51
C ASN A 272 -21.44 -12.73 11.50
N HIS A 273 -21.15 -12.83 12.80
CA HIS A 273 -21.73 -11.95 13.81
C HIS A 273 -21.27 -10.49 13.61
N ILE A 274 -19.97 -10.27 13.37
CA ILE A 274 -19.39 -8.95 13.08
C ILE A 274 -20.09 -8.32 11.87
N LYS A 275 -20.25 -9.07 10.77
CA LYS A 275 -20.94 -8.57 9.56
C LYS A 275 -22.37 -8.14 9.84
N LYS A 276 -23.11 -8.88 10.67
CA LYS A 276 -24.50 -8.53 11.06
C LYS A 276 -24.55 -7.28 11.93
N ARG A 277 -23.63 -7.14 12.89
CA ARG A 277 -23.52 -5.97 13.77
C ARG A 277 -23.13 -4.70 13.00
N LEU A 278 -22.12 -4.79 12.13
CA LEU A 278 -21.65 -3.65 11.33
C LEU A 278 -22.65 -3.23 10.24
N ALA A 279 -23.50 -4.14 9.77
CA ALA A 279 -24.56 -3.82 8.81
C ALA A 279 -25.75 -3.07 9.46
N ASN A 280 -25.82 -2.99 10.79
CA ASN A 280 -26.89 -2.30 11.51
C ASN A 280 -26.50 -0.84 11.80
N PRO A 281 -27.10 0.16 11.13
CA PRO A 281 -26.78 1.57 11.34
C PRO A 281 -27.21 2.12 12.71
N ALA A 282 -27.97 1.35 13.50
CA ALA A 282 -28.38 1.70 14.86
C ALA A 282 -27.44 1.17 15.96
N ALA A 283 -26.32 0.53 15.60
CA ALA A 283 -25.36 0.02 16.58
C ALA A 283 -24.61 1.16 17.27
N GLU A 284 -24.54 1.14 18.60
CA GLU A 284 -23.71 2.05 19.38
C GLU A 284 -22.23 1.86 19.03
N LYS A 285 -21.55 3.00 18.79
CA LYS A 285 -20.09 3.06 18.63
C LYS A 285 -19.49 3.58 19.96
N PRO A 286 -18.41 2.97 20.49
CA PRO A 286 -17.67 1.82 19.97
C PRO A 286 -18.42 0.50 20.15
N THR A 287 -18.31 -0.39 19.15
CA THR A 287 -18.93 -1.73 19.23
C THR A 287 -17.95 -2.70 19.89
N VAL A 288 -18.31 -3.20 21.07
CA VAL A 288 -17.54 -4.21 21.80
C VAL A 288 -18.21 -5.57 21.63
N ILE A 289 -17.45 -6.56 21.18
CA ILE A 289 -17.87 -7.96 21.07
C ILE A 289 -17.09 -8.75 22.11
N ASP A 290 -17.75 -9.10 23.21
CA ASP A 290 -17.21 -10.03 24.21
C ASP A 290 -17.41 -11.46 23.70
N ILE A 291 -16.30 -12.11 23.34
CA ILE A 291 -16.35 -13.44 22.72
C ILE A 291 -16.87 -14.48 23.71
N ARG A 292 -16.49 -14.37 24.99
CA ARG A 292 -16.90 -15.34 26.00
C ARG A 292 -18.39 -15.21 26.29
N ALA A 293 -18.91 -14.00 26.37
CA ALA A 293 -20.33 -13.77 26.63
C ALA A 293 -21.22 -14.18 25.43
N GLU A 294 -20.79 -13.90 24.20
CA GLU A 294 -21.61 -14.17 23.01
C GLU A 294 -21.48 -15.62 22.50
N PHE A 295 -20.32 -16.25 22.62
CA PHE A 295 -20.04 -17.58 22.06
C PHE A 295 -19.73 -18.66 23.11
N GLY A 296 -19.63 -18.30 24.39
CA GLY A 296 -19.45 -19.24 25.50
C GLY A 296 -18.02 -19.78 25.69
N ASP A 297 -17.10 -19.49 24.77
CA ASP A 297 -15.69 -19.89 24.85
C ASP A 297 -14.75 -18.74 24.42
N VAL A 298 -13.46 -18.85 24.72
CA VAL A 298 -12.43 -17.89 24.33
C VAL A 298 -11.87 -18.28 22.96
N LEU A 299 -11.72 -17.31 22.04
CA LEU A 299 -11.13 -17.55 20.73
C LEU A 299 -9.62 -17.82 20.89
N LYS A 300 -9.21 -19.07 20.65
CA LYS A 300 -7.80 -19.49 20.69
C LYS A 300 -7.22 -19.49 19.29
N LEU A 301 -6.27 -18.60 19.06
CA LEU A 301 -5.51 -18.51 17.83
C LEU A 301 -4.17 -19.22 18.04
N ASP A 302 -4.13 -20.54 17.80
CA ASP A 302 -2.93 -21.36 18.02
C ASP A 302 -2.00 -21.48 16.79
N ASN A 303 -2.49 -21.07 15.61
CA ASN A 303 -1.80 -21.14 14.32
C ASN A 303 -1.72 -19.77 13.61
N CYS A 304 -1.81 -18.66 14.36
CA CYS A 304 -1.65 -17.32 13.79
C CYS A 304 -0.19 -16.88 13.92
N TYR A 305 0.52 -16.64 12.82
CA TYR A 305 1.90 -16.15 12.87
C TYR A 305 1.90 -14.65 12.56
N LEU A 306 1.74 -13.81 13.57
CA LEU A 306 1.62 -12.36 13.42
C LEU A 306 2.99 -11.71 13.64
N GLU A 307 3.47 -10.97 12.66
CA GLU A 307 4.56 -10.01 12.81
C GLU A 307 3.94 -8.70 13.30
N VAL A 308 4.27 -8.33 14.54
CA VAL A 308 3.72 -7.16 15.21
C VAL A 308 4.82 -6.21 15.64
N TYR A 309 4.49 -4.94 15.83
CA TYR A 309 5.40 -3.95 16.41
C TYR A 309 4.69 -3.05 17.40
N LYS A 310 5.46 -2.41 18.28
CA LYS A 310 4.95 -1.35 19.15
C LYS A 310 5.02 0.00 18.45
N PRO A 311 3.99 0.85 18.57
CA PRO A 311 4.11 2.23 18.11
C PRO A 311 5.23 2.94 18.88
N GLN A 312 5.97 3.79 18.16
CA GLN A 312 7.00 4.65 18.73
C GLN A 312 6.56 6.10 18.58
N HIS A 313 6.73 6.89 19.65
CA HIS A 313 6.52 8.33 19.60
C HIS A 313 7.85 9.07 19.73
N ARG A 314 7.89 10.30 19.22
CA ARG A 314 9.11 11.11 19.24
C ARG A 314 9.19 11.91 20.54
N GLU A 315 10.05 11.47 21.46
CA GLU A 315 10.40 12.24 22.66
C GLU A 315 11.70 13.03 22.37
N GLY A 316 11.53 14.27 21.91
CA GLY A 316 12.64 15.13 21.48
C GLY A 316 13.29 14.66 20.18
N ASN A 317 14.53 14.14 20.26
CA ASN A 317 15.28 13.67 19.09
C ASN A 317 15.45 12.14 19.05
N LYS A 318 14.75 11.41 19.91
CA LYS A 318 14.78 9.94 19.97
C LYS A 318 13.37 9.38 19.84
N TRP A 319 13.25 8.24 19.16
CA TRP A 319 12.04 7.45 19.13
C TRP A 319 11.97 6.58 20.38
N VAL A 320 10.85 6.63 21.08
CA VAL A 320 10.61 5.89 22.32
C VAL A 320 9.37 5.02 22.14
N GLU A 321 9.47 3.75 22.53
CA GLU A 321 8.33 2.82 22.50
C GLU A 321 7.34 3.10 23.62
N ASP A 322 6.06 2.97 23.31
CA ASP A 322 5.02 3.03 24.33
C ASP A 322 5.17 1.90 25.36
N LYS A 323 4.98 2.26 26.63
CA LYS A 323 5.04 1.32 27.76
C LYS A 323 3.89 0.32 27.73
N ASP A 324 2.79 0.68 27.08
CA ASP A 324 1.61 -0.17 26.98
C ASP A 324 1.89 -1.40 26.11
N ASN A 325 1.21 -2.50 26.43
CA ASN A 325 1.28 -3.74 25.64
C ASN A 325 0.32 -3.66 24.44
N PHE A 326 0.40 -2.54 23.74
CA PHE A 326 -0.33 -2.27 22.52
C PHE A 326 0.58 -2.56 21.34
N TYR A 327 0.12 -3.44 20.46
CA TYR A 327 0.84 -3.92 19.30
C TYR A 327 0.03 -3.70 18.05
N PHE A 328 0.73 -3.62 16.95
CA PHE A 328 0.15 -3.41 15.65
C PHE A 328 0.64 -4.49 14.70
N VAL A 329 -0.27 -5.04 13.89
CA VAL A 329 0.10 -6.04 12.88
C VAL A 329 0.76 -5.32 11.71
N ASP A 330 1.91 -5.83 11.28
CA ASP A 330 2.58 -5.43 10.04
C ASP A 330 2.37 -6.49 8.96
N LYS A 331 2.50 -7.77 9.33
CA LYS A 331 2.35 -8.88 8.40
C LYS A 331 1.83 -10.13 9.08
N ILE A 332 0.87 -10.79 8.43
CA ILE A 332 0.46 -12.16 8.75
C ILE A 332 1.33 -13.12 7.95
N LEU A 333 2.14 -13.92 8.65
CA LEU A 333 3.05 -14.91 8.06
C LEU A 333 2.34 -16.26 7.88
N THR A 334 2.73 -16.97 6.84
CA THR A 334 2.37 -18.39 6.72
C THR A 334 3.28 -19.25 7.60
N LYS A 335 2.82 -20.46 7.97
CA LYS A 335 3.63 -21.42 8.74
C LYS A 335 5.00 -21.68 8.11
N LYS A 336 5.07 -21.80 6.78
CA LYS A 336 6.32 -22.03 6.05
C LYS A 336 7.29 -20.85 6.16
N GLU A 337 6.79 -19.63 6.02
CA GLU A 337 7.59 -18.41 6.18
C GLU A 337 8.11 -18.26 7.61
N TYR A 338 7.25 -18.54 8.59
CA TYR A 338 7.63 -18.51 10.00
C TYR A 338 8.73 -19.53 10.32
N GLU A 339 8.57 -20.79 9.89
CA GLU A 339 9.58 -21.83 10.11
C GLU A 339 10.92 -21.49 9.45
N LYS A 340 10.89 -20.91 8.24
CA LYS A 340 12.09 -20.46 7.54
C LYS A 340 12.80 -19.36 8.33
N ARG A 341 12.09 -18.29 8.72
CA ARG A 341 12.66 -17.19 9.51
C ARG A 341 13.18 -17.65 10.87
N THR A 342 12.44 -18.52 11.55
CA THR A 342 12.85 -19.06 12.86
C THR A 342 14.15 -19.87 12.74
N LYS A 343 14.26 -20.72 11.70
CA LYS A 343 15.49 -21.47 11.41
C LYS A 343 16.65 -20.55 11.06
N GLU A 344 16.42 -19.53 10.23
CA GLU A 344 17.45 -18.55 9.88
C GLU A 344 17.95 -17.79 11.11
N ALA A 345 17.05 -17.34 11.99
CA ALA A 345 17.40 -16.68 13.24
C ALA A 345 18.15 -17.61 14.21
N GLU A 346 17.73 -18.88 14.32
CA GLU A 346 18.44 -19.87 15.14
C GLU A 346 19.85 -20.16 14.60
N VAL A 347 19.98 -20.29 13.28
CA VAL A 347 21.28 -20.48 12.61
C VAL A 347 22.16 -19.25 12.82
N GLN A 348 21.62 -18.03 12.66
CA GLN A 348 22.37 -16.81 12.94
C GLN A 348 22.81 -16.73 14.40
N ARG A 349 21.95 -17.09 15.36
CA ARG A 349 22.33 -17.12 16.78
C ARG A 349 23.44 -18.13 17.04
N LYS A 350 23.33 -19.35 16.47
CA LYS A 350 24.38 -20.37 16.57
C LYS A 350 25.69 -19.91 15.92
N ILE A 351 25.62 -19.24 14.77
CA ILE A 351 26.80 -18.63 14.14
C ILE A 351 27.41 -17.59 15.08
N GLN A 352 26.61 -16.70 15.66
CA GLN A 352 27.08 -15.68 16.59
C GLN A 352 27.73 -16.30 17.84
N GLU A 353 27.11 -17.31 18.45
CA GLU A 353 27.66 -18.09 19.58
C GLU A 353 29.02 -18.70 19.19
N CYS A 354 29.12 -19.30 17.99
CA CYS A 354 30.39 -19.83 17.47
C CYS A 354 31.44 -18.74 17.27
N LEU A 355 31.07 -17.58 16.70
CA LEU A 355 31.98 -16.45 16.51
C LEU A 355 32.47 -15.89 17.86
N GLU A 356 31.61 -15.85 18.88
CA GLU A 356 32.01 -15.43 20.22
C GLU A 356 33.01 -16.39 20.88
N LEU A 357 32.79 -17.69 20.74
CA LEU A 357 33.73 -18.72 21.19
C LEU A 357 35.09 -18.58 20.49
N ILE A 358 35.08 -18.40 19.17
CA ILE A 358 36.31 -18.22 18.37
C ILE A 358 37.05 -16.95 18.78
N GLY A 359 36.33 -15.83 18.96
CA GLY A 359 36.92 -14.59 19.48
C GLY A 359 37.53 -14.76 20.87
N GLY A 360 36.86 -15.52 21.76
CA GLY A 360 37.38 -15.86 23.08
C GLY A 360 38.69 -16.68 23.04
N SER A 361 38.81 -17.61 22.08
CA SER A 361 40.05 -18.37 21.86
C SER A 361 41.24 -17.48 21.51
N TYR A 362 41.03 -16.36 20.80
CA TYR A 362 42.10 -15.41 20.51
C TYR A 362 42.57 -14.65 21.76
N VAL A 363 41.63 -14.26 22.63
CA VAL A 363 41.96 -13.66 23.94
C VAL A 363 42.79 -14.64 24.79
N TYR A 364 42.42 -15.93 24.76
CA TYR A 364 43.18 -16.97 25.46
C TYR A 364 44.59 -17.14 24.87
N TYR A 365 44.72 -17.15 23.54
CA TYR A 365 46.01 -17.12 22.84
C TYR A 365 46.88 -15.92 23.25
N GLN A 366 46.32 -14.70 23.25
CA GLN A 366 47.04 -13.50 23.68
C GLN A 366 47.52 -13.61 25.13
N ARG A 367 46.71 -14.20 26.02
CA ARG A 367 47.08 -14.44 27.42
C ARG A 367 48.27 -15.40 27.54
N LEU A 368 48.27 -16.49 26.77
CA LEU A 368 49.38 -17.45 26.72
C LEU A 368 50.67 -16.81 26.19
N ARG A 369 50.57 -15.95 25.16
CA ARG A 369 51.71 -15.18 24.65
C ARG A 369 52.28 -14.22 25.69
N ARG A 370 51.43 -13.55 26.49
CA ARG A 370 51.87 -12.70 27.61
C ARG A 370 52.57 -13.49 28.73
N LEU A 371 52.27 -14.77 28.88
CA LEU A 371 52.92 -15.67 29.83
C LEU A 371 54.25 -16.26 29.31
N GLY A 372 54.71 -15.84 28.14
CA GLY A 372 56.00 -16.27 27.57
C GLY A 372 55.96 -17.59 26.81
N ILE A 373 54.77 -18.13 26.52
CA ILE A 373 54.62 -19.35 25.71
C ILE A 373 54.92 -19.03 24.24
N THR A 374 55.56 -19.98 23.55
CA THR A 374 55.91 -19.85 22.12
C THR A 374 54.66 -19.72 21.25
N ASP A 375 54.82 -19.16 20.05
CA ASP A 375 53.70 -18.87 19.15
C ASP A 375 52.92 -20.14 18.78
N ASP A 376 53.65 -21.18 18.40
CA ASP A 376 53.10 -22.46 17.97
C ASP A 376 52.41 -23.20 19.13
N GLU A 377 53.00 -23.16 20.33
CA GLU A 377 52.42 -23.81 21.50
C GLU A 377 51.19 -23.04 22.03
N ALA A 378 51.20 -21.70 21.95
CA ALA A 378 50.04 -20.88 22.30
C ALA A 378 48.87 -21.10 21.32
N LYS A 379 49.15 -21.21 20.01
CA LYS A 379 48.15 -21.55 18.98
C LYS A 379 47.56 -22.94 19.19
N LEU A 380 48.42 -23.94 19.49
CA LEU A 380 48.00 -25.30 19.81
C LEU A 380 47.07 -25.32 21.05
N ARG A 381 47.49 -24.70 22.16
CA ARG A 381 46.73 -24.70 23.42
C ARG A 381 45.42 -23.91 23.33
N ALA A 382 45.35 -22.91 22.45
CA ALA A 382 44.13 -22.14 22.19
C ALA A 382 43.22 -22.76 21.11
N GLY A 383 43.61 -23.88 20.49
CA GLY A 383 42.83 -24.52 19.43
C GLY A 383 42.80 -23.71 18.12
N LEU A 384 43.79 -22.85 17.89
CA LEU A 384 43.91 -21.95 16.73
C LEU A 384 45.03 -22.40 15.77
N GLN A 385 45.17 -23.71 15.57
CA GLN A 385 46.19 -24.26 14.67
C GLN A 385 45.87 -24.01 13.18
N ASP A 386 44.58 -23.94 12.84
CA ASP A 386 44.12 -23.63 11.50
C ASP A 386 44.28 -22.12 11.23
N GLU A 387 44.90 -21.78 10.10
CA GLU A 387 45.25 -20.41 9.75
C GLU A 387 44.02 -19.51 9.52
N LEU A 388 42.93 -20.07 9.00
CA LEU A 388 41.68 -19.35 8.78
C LEU A 388 40.98 -19.07 10.11
N LEU A 389 40.95 -20.05 11.02
CA LEU A 389 40.44 -19.88 12.38
C LEU A 389 41.25 -18.83 13.15
N PHE A 390 42.58 -18.85 13.04
CA PHE A 390 43.43 -17.85 13.66
C PHE A 390 43.14 -16.44 13.12
N LYS A 391 43.08 -16.27 11.79
CA LYS A 391 42.74 -14.97 11.17
C LYS A 391 41.34 -14.49 11.56
N LEU A 392 40.33 -15.37 11.52
CA LEU A 392 38.97 -15.06 11.91
C LEU A 392 38.89 -14.63 13.38
N SER A 393 39.54 -15.37 14.28
CA SER A 393 39.60 -15.06 15.70
C SER A 393 40.27 -13.70 16.00
N PHE A 394 41.33 -13.37 15.26
CA PHE A 394 41.99 -12.06 15.33
C PHE A 394 41.06 -10.92 14.92
N PHE A 395 40.38 -11.04 13.78
CA PHE A 395 39.46 -10.00 13.31
C PHE A 395 38.25 -9.84 14.24
N LEU A 396 37.69 -10.94 14.75
CA LEU A 396 36.58 -10.89 15.70
C LEU A 396 36.96 -10.22 17.02
N ASN A 397 38.20 -10.40 17.49
CA ASN A 397 38.70 -9.67 18.65
C ASN A 397 38.89 -8.17 18.35
N LYS A 398 39.43 -7.84 17.17
CA LYS A 398 39.65 -6.45 16.74
C LYS A 398 38.35 -5.64 16.54
N VAL A 399 37.23 -6.31 16.27
CA VAL A 399 35.90 -5.66 16.15
C VAL A 399 35.28 -5.38 17.53
N LYS A 400 35.76 -6.03 18.59
CA LYS A 400 35.28 -5.84 19.98
C LYS A 400 36.07 -4.78 20.77
N GLU A 401 37.29 -4.44 20.33
CA GLU A 401 38.07 -3.27 20.80
C GLU A 401 37.63 -2.00 20.08
#